data_AF-A0A2I2ZY19-F1
#
_entry.id   AF-A0A2I2ZY19-F1
#
_cell.length_a   1.000
_cell.length_b   1.000
_cell.length_c   1.000
_cell.angle_alpha   90.00
_cell.angle_beta   90.00
_cell.angle_gamma   90.00
#
_symmetry.space_group_name_H-M   'P 1'
#
loop_
_entity.id
_entity.type
_entity.pdbx_description
1 polymer ?
#
loop_
_entity_poly.entity_id
_entity_poly.type
_entity_poly.pdbx_seq_one_letter_code
_entity_poly.pdbx_strand_id
1 'polypeptide(L)' 'MDCSADTMTNRLLQRSRSSLPVDDTTKTIAKRLEAYYRASIPVIAYYETKTQLHKINAEGTPEDVFLQLCTAIDSIF' A
#
# COMPACT_ATOMS: atom_id res chain seq x y z
N MET A 1 -5.49 2.15 1.07
CA MET A 1 -4.28 2.34 1.89
C MET A 1 -3.23 2.97 1.02
N ASP A 2 -2.77 4.15 1.43
CA ASP A 2 -1.76 4.93 0.74
C ASP A 2 -0.41 4.72 1.44
N CYS A 3 0.63 4.43 0.66
CA CYS A 3 1.95 4.05 1.16
C CYS A 3 2.99 4.34 0.08
N SER A 4 4.13 4.89 0.48
CA SER A 4 5.24 5.18 -0.43
C SER A 4 5.86 3.89 -0.99
N ALA A 5 6.45 4.00 -2.18
CA ALA A 5 7.22 2.92 -2.78
C ALA A 5 8.39 2.50 -1.89
N ASP A 6 9.02 3.46 -1.20
CA ASP A 6 10.16 3.21 -0.32
C ASP A 6 9.75 2.37 0.90
N THR A 7 8.67 2.75 1.59
CA THR A 7 8.18 1.99 2.75
C THR A 7 7.69 0.61 2.35
N MET A 8 6.96 0.49 1.24
CA MET A 8 6.57 -0.83 0.73
C MET A 8 7.77 -1.70 0.39
N THR A 9 8.79 -1.13 -0.25
CA THR A 9 10.02 -1.85 -0.62
C THR A 9 10.77 -2.32 0.63
N ASN A 10 11.00 -1.43 1.60
CA ASN A 10 11.69 -1.74 2.84
C ASN A 10 10.97 -2.85 3.62
N ARG A 11 9.65 -2.76 3.78
CA ARG A 11 8.84 -3.79 4.46
C ARG A 11 8.86 -5.13 3.72
N LEU A 12 8.84 -5.11 2.39
CA LEU A 12 8.92 -6.34 1.58
C LEU A 12 10.31 -6.98 1.64
N LEU A 13 11.37 -6.19 1.70
CA LEU A 13 12.74 -6.67 1.88
C LEU A 13 12.93 -7.32 3.24
N GLN A 14 12.48 -6.66 4.33
CA GLN A 14 12.53 -7.21 5.69
C GLN A 14 11.76 -8.54 5.81
N ARG A 15 10.67 -8.69 5.05
CA ARG A 15 9.89 -9.93 5.01
C ARG A 15 10.52 -11.00 4.12
N SER A 16 11.38 -10.62 3.17
CA SER A 16 11.98 -11.57 2.25
C SER A 16 12.98 -12.46 3.01
N ARG A 17 12.71 -13.77 3.02
CA ARG A 17 13.67 -14.78 3.49
C ARG A 17 14.44 -15.40 2.30
N SER A 18 14.59 -14.67 1.21
CA SER A 18 15.18 -15.20 -0.01
C SER A 18 16.68 -15.42 0.18
N SER A 19 17.17 -16.59 -0.21
CA SER A 19 18.61 -16.85 -0.38
C SER A 19 19.21 -16.17 -1.63
N LEU A 20 18.38 -15.49 -2.42
CA LEU A 20 18.78 -14.78 -3.64
C LEU A 20 19.51 -13.46 -3.31
N PRO A 21 20.39 -12.99 -4.21
CA PRO A 21 21.03 -11.68 -4.09
C PRO A 21 20.01 -10.56 -3.92
N VAL A 22 20.36 -9.56 -3.10
CA VAL A 22 19.50 -8.41 -2.76
C VAL A 22 19.04 -7.66 -4.01
N ASP A 23 19.91 -7.54 -5.02
CA ASP A 23 19.59 -6.86 -6.28
C ASP A 23 18.44 -7.53 -7.05
N ASP A 24 18.41 -8.87 -7.09
CA ASP A 24 17.37 -9.62 -7.79
C ASP A 24 16.04 -9.61 -7.02
N THR A 25 16.10 -9.63 -5.69
CA THR A 25 14.94 -9.43 -4.83
C THR A 25 14.36 -8.03 -5.02
N THR A 26 15.21 -7.00 -5.12
CA THR A 26 14.77 -5.60 -5.32
C THR A 26 14.10 -5.40 -6.67
N LYS A 27 14.65 -5.97 -7.76
CA LYS A 27 13.99 -5.97 -9.08
C LYS A 27 12.62 -6.64 -9.06
N THR A 28 12.51 -7.75 -8.32
CA THR A 28 11.23 -8.48 -8.18
C THR A 28 10.21 -7.63 -7.41
N ILE A 29 10.62 -6.96 -6.34
CA ILE A 29 9.76 -6.04 -5.59
C ILE A 29 9.32 -4.85 -6.45
N ALA A 30 10.23 -4.25 -7.22
CA ALA A 30 9.91 -3.14 -8.12
C ALA A 30 8.83 -3.52 -9.15
N LYS A 31 8.95 -4.69 -9.79
CA LYS A 31 7.93 -5.20 -10.72
C LYS A 31 6.57 -5.40 -10.05
N ARG A 32 6.54 -5.84 -8.79
CA ARG A 32 5.30 -6.00 -8.01
C ARG A 32 4.64 -4.65 -7.73
N LEU A 33 5.43 -3.62 -7.39
CA LEU A 33 4.92 -2.26 -7.18
C LEU A 33 4.41 -1.64 -8.48
N GLU A 34 5.12 -1.81 -9.60
CA GLU A 34 4.67 -1.33 -10.90
C GLU A 34 3.30 -1.93 -11.29
N ALA A 35 3.15 -3.25 -11.12
CA ALA A 35 1.87 -3.93 -11.36
C ALA A 35 0.76 -3.41 -10.45
N TYR A 36 1.06 -3.16 -9.17
CA TYR A 36 0.13 -2.56 -8.23
C TYR A 36 -0.34 -1.19 -8.70
N TYR A 37 0.58 -0.26 -9.02
CA TYR A 37 0.22 1.09 -9.45
C TYR A 37 -0.58 1.09 -10.75
N ARG A 38 -0.21 0.24 -11.72
CA ARG A 38 -0.94 0.11 -12.99
C ARG A 38 -2.40 -0.31 -12.78
N ALA A 39 -2.66 -1.18 -11.81
CA ALA A 39 -4.00 -1.63 -11.47
C ALA A 39 -4.76 -0.64 -10.58
N SER A 40 -4.10 -0.08 -9.56
CA SER A 40 -4.76 0.70 -8.51
C SER A 40 -5.09 2.13 -8.94
N ILE A 41 -4.21 2.81 -9.68
CA ILE A 41 -4.41 4.21 -10.11
C ILE A 41 -5.74 4.42 -10.85
N PRO A 42 -6.06 3.67 -11.93
CA PRO A 42 -7.31 3.89 -12.65
C PRO A 42 -8.55 3.54 -11.82
N VAL A 43 -8.45 2.54 -10.94
CA VAL A 43 -9.57 2.11 -10.08
C VAL A 43 -9.83 3.14 -8.98
N ILE A 44 -8.79 3.68 -8.35
CA ILE A 44 -8.90 4.75 -7.36
C ILE A 44 -9.54 5.97 -8.00
N ALA A 45 -9.02 6.42 -9.16
CA ALA A 45 -9.58 7.57 -9.89
C ALA A 45 -11.05 7.37 -10.26
N TYR A 46 -11.44 6.14 -10.64
CA TYR A 46 -12.85 5.83 -10.92
C TYR A 46 -13.72 6.00 -9.66
N TYR A 47 -13.36 5.39 -8.54
CA TYR A 47 -14.17 5.42 -7.32
C TYR A 47 -14.17 6.77 -6.60
N GLU A 48 -13.10 7.57 -6.73
CA GLU A 48 -13.07 8.97 -6.26
C GLU A 48 -14.23 9.80 -6.84
N THR A 49 -14.69 9.49 -8.07
CA THR A 49 -15.81 10.19 -8.71
C THR A 49 -17.19 9.60 -8.40
N LYS A 50 -17.26 8.42 -7.77
CA LYS A 50 -18.50 7.63 -7.67
C LYS A 50 -19.01 7.46 -6.25
N THR A 51 -18.13 7.45 -5.25
CA THR A 51 -18.49 7.13 -3.86
C THR A 51 -17.54 7.81 -2.88
N GLN A 52 -17.84 7.72 -1.59
CA GLN A 52 -16.86 8.05 -0.56
C GLN A 52 -15.67 7.09 -0.66
N LEU A 53 -14.50 7.64 -0.96
CA LEU A 53 -13.22 6.93 -0.97
C LEU A 53 -12.30 7.58 0.08
N HIS A 54 -11.90 6.79 1.07
CA HIS A 54 -11.01 7.24 2.13
C HIS A 54 -9.58 6.73 1.90
N LYS A 55 -8.61 7.65 1.80
CA LYS A 55 -7.18 7.33 1.72
C LYS A 55 -6.60 7.23 3.12
N ILE A 56 -6.32 6.00 3.56
CA ILE A 56 -5.72 5.71 4.86
C ILE A 56 -4.19 5.68 4.73
N ASN A 57 -3.48 6.47 5.54
CA ASN A 57 -2.03 6.48 5.56
C ASN A 57 -1.51 5.19 6.22
N ALA A 58 -0.83 4.34 5.45
CA ALA A 58 -0.29 3.06 5.90
C ALA A 58 1.21 3.11 6.29
N GLU A 59 1.81 4.31 6.36
CA GLU A 59 3.21 4.51 6.79
C GLU A 59 3.40 4.28 8.30
N GLY A 60 2.37 4.55 9.10
CA GLY A 60 2.41 4.48 10.57
C GLY A 60 2.43 3.06 11.15
N THR A 61 2.23 2.99 12.48
CA THR A 61 2.13 1.72 13.21
C THR A 61 0.83 0.98 12.85
N PRO A 62 0.77 -0.36 12.97
CA PRO A 62 -0.47 -1.10 12.75
C PRO A 62 -1.65 -0.56 13.56
N GLU A 63 -1.41 -0.12 14.79
CA GLU A 63 -2.42 0.43 15.70
C GLU A 63 -2.97 1.77 15.20
N ASP A 64 -2.09 2.68 14.76
CA ASP A 64 -2.50 3.99 14.22
C ASP A 64 -3.26 3.83 12.89
N VAL A 65 -2.80 2.90 12.04
CA VAL A 65 -3.46 2.57 10.78
C VAL A 65 -4.84 1.98 11.04
N PHE A 66 -4.95 1.11 12.05
CA PHE A 66 -6.22 0.52 12.45
C PHE A 66 -7.21 1.56 12.98
N LEU A 67 -6.75 2.50 13.81
CA LEU A 67 -7.60 3.59 14.31
C LEU A 67 -8.13 4.48 13.17
N GLN A 68 -7.30 4.79 12.17
CA GLN A 68 -7.73 5.52 10.99
C GLN A 68 -8.80 4.74 10.19
N LEU A 69 -8.65 3.41 10.07
CA LEU A 69 -9.65 2.56 9.42
C LEU A 69 -10.98 2.60 10.18
N CYS A 70 -10.98 2.43 11.50
CA CYS A 70 -12.18 2.53 12.32
C CYS A 70 -12.86 3.87 12.14
N THR A 71 -12.10 4.97 12.22
CA THR A 71 -12.64 6.33 12.05
C THR A 71 -13.30 6.53 10.68
N ALA A 72 -12.67 6.03 9.61
CA ALA A 72 -13.22 6.13 8.26
C ALA A 72 -14.50 5.28 8.09
N ILE A 73 -14.55 4.07 8.68
CA ILE A 73 -15.73 3.21 8.63
C ILE A 73 -16.87 3.80 9.47
N ASP A 74 -16.59 4.22 10.69
CA ASP A 74 -17.57 4.79 11.61
C ASP A 74 -18.18 6.09 11.06
N SER A 75 -17.46 6.83 10.20
CA SER A 75 -18.00 8.04 9.55
C SER A 75 -19.11 7.77 8.52
N ILE A 76 -19.31 6.51 8.13
CA ILE A 76 -20.32 6.08 7.15
C ILE A 76 -21.60 5.59 7.86
N PHE A 77 -21.51 5.24 9.15
CA PHE A 77 -22.62 4.76 9.97
C PHE A 77 -23.20 5.89 10.85
#